data_AF-A0A7G6XV89-F1
#
_entry.id   AF-A0A7G6XV89-F1
#
_cell.length_a   1.000
_cell.length_b   1.000
_cell.length_c   1.000
_cell.angle_alpha   90.00
_cell.angle_beta   90.00
_cell.angle_gamma   90.00
#
_symmetry.space_group_name_H-M   'P 1'
#
loop_
_entity.id
_entity.type
_entity.pdbx_description
1 polymer ?
#
loop_
_entity_poly.entity_id
_entity_poly.type
_entity_poly.pdbx_seq_one_letter_code
_entity_poly.pdbx_strand_id
1 'polypeptide(L)'
;MTWQQAQAEVTDALSPLLADPDPVRAADAVHRRAADLAMPHRTLRAHTARLTLTDEAAARRTARQLTRTGTDAAAVGVGMALLVRLGEPEDVPCLKALGMLHGLADAASAALDPLDRQAAALLYIRHRDRRGELAPLTDAIATGDAEAVRSALLSLPDEDRALWLARRIAEAADLHGLLRARPQDAELLALTGRLLHRMADQLESRPDILDYRPARAVYEALVRHADRLPPTPEHRALLLSVALDLHSGPAVLLDWRPGRRLALLDALDGLLPAAAQEPVPGDREADWFRRNRHLPFARAGDGDRPRWEVVVVHRSPDSSAVETRILIDGVPLVPALFGKGRGHPPEYLIDSGRLRAAPEPREVQLCEAYCTEGCCGALYVTIRRDGDEVVWDGWRGAVGPPPPPYRFDAAAYDAELARAERDHSWCWPARSTARLVAAGLRDRPDLTSRWEVAVSWVATDWRDPDTTVVQLRFTPSAPPPGTGGSLYFTWRLPDDDSPPGDRAAAALRRLETDDPKAFAVFDGGDTELAEALGYRTAPPAPRT
;
A
#
# COMPACT_ATOMS: atom_id res chain seq x y z
N MET A 1 19.65 19.04 7.99
CA MET A 1 19.00 18.89 9.31
C MET A 1 18.34 17.52 9.37
N THR A 2 18.66 16.71 10.37
CA THR A 2 18.00 15.41 10.59
C THR A 2 16.61 15.62 11.19
N TRP A 3 15.72 14.62 11.09
CA TRP A 3 14.38 14.68 11.67
C TRP A 3 14.38 14.94 13.19
N GLN A 4 15.37 14.39 13.90
CA GLN A 4 15.54 14.60 15.34
C GLN A 4 16.00 16.04 15.66
N GLN A 5 16.90 16.61 14.86
CA GLN A 5 17.30 18.02 14.99
C GLN A 5 16.12 18.96 14.76
N ALA A 6 15.32 18.70 13.72
CA ALA A 6 14.12 19.48 13.42
C ALA A 6 13.08 19.41 14.55
N GLN A 7 12.88 18.23 15.15
CA GLN A 7 11.98 18.07 16.29
C GLN A 7 12.45 18.87 17.51
N ALA A 8 13.76 18.85 17.82
CA ALA A 8 14.32 19.60 18.95
C ALA A 8 14.17 21.11 18.74
N GLU A 9 14.55 21.61 17.56
CA GLU A 9 14.44 23.05 17.22
C GLU A 9 13.00 23.57 17.32
N VAL A 10 12.02 22.82 16.81
CA VAL A 10 10.60 23.20 16.92
C VAL A 10 10.11 23.17 18.37
N THR A 11 10.54 22.18 19.15
CA THR A 11 10.17 22.05 20.57
C THR A 11 10.69 23.23 21.37
N ASP A 12 11.98 23.54 21.25
CA ASP A 12 12.61 24.66 21.96
C ASP A 12 12.00 26.01 21.56
N ALA A 13 11.64 26.15 20.29
CA ALA A 13 11.08 27.40 19.76
C ALA A 13 9.62 27.64 20.17
N LEU A 14 8.78 26.61 20.20
CA LEU A 14 7.33 26.78 20.36
C LEU A 14 6.80 26.42 21.75
N SER A 15 7.33 25.40 22.41
CA SER A 15 6.75 24.92 23.68
C SER A 15 6.64 25.99 24.77
N PRO A 16 7.65 26.88 24.99
CA PRO A 16 7.53 27.95 25.98
C PRO A 16 6.42 28.95 25.64
N LEU A 17 6.23 29.24 24.35
CA LEU A 17 5.24 30.22 23.87
C LEU A 17 3.82 29.68 23.98
N LEU A 18 3.65 28.38 23.77
CA LEU A 18 2.34 27.71 23.83
C LEU A 18 1.81 27.53 25.25
N ALA A 19 2.65 27.70 26.27
CA ALA A 19 2.26 27.72 27.68
C ALA A 19 1.86 29.11 28.18
N ASP A 20 2.01 30.16 27.36
CA ASP A 20 1.64 31.53 27.76
C ASP A 20 0.10 31.63 27.90
N PRO A 21 -0.42 32.07 29.06
CA PRO A 21 -1.86 32.16 29.28
C PRO A 21 -2.56 33.21 28.40
N ASP A 22 -1.83 34.21 27.88
CA ASP A 22 -2.33 35.25 26.98
C ASP A 22 -2.19 34.82 25.51
N PRO A 23 -3.30 34.44 24.86
CA PRO A 23 -3.25 33.87 23.51
C PRO A 23 -2.83 34.88 22.44
N VAL A 24 -3.03 36.19 22.66
CA VAL A 24 -2.64 37.22 21.68
C VAL A 24 -1.14 37.37 21.68
N ARG A 25 -0.54 37.56 22.85
CA ARG A 25 0.91 37.64 23.01
C ARG A 25 1.61 36.36 22.56
N ALA A 26 1.04 35.20 22.90
CA ALA A 26 1.53 33.90 22.47
C ALA A 26 1.52 33.78 20.94
N ALA A 27 0.41 34.14 20.29
CA ALA A 27 0.27 34.06 18.84
C ALA A 27 1.26 34.99 18.12
N ASP A 28 1.45 36.22 18.59
CA ASP A 28 2.43 37.17 18.01
C ASP A 28 3.87 36.67 18.15
N ALA A 29 4.19 36.01 19.27
CA ALA A 29 5.49 35.37 19.48
C ALA A 29 5.68 34.17 18.55
N VAL A 30 4.67 33.30 18.43
CA VAL A 30 4.69 32.15 17.51
C VAL A 30 4.81 32.61 16.06
N HIS A 31 4.12 33.68 15.67
CA HIS A 31 4.18 34.22 14.30
C HIS A 31 5.60 34.61 13.92
N ARG A 32 6.28 35.39 14.78
CA ARG A 32 7.68 35.77 14.56
C ARG A 32 8.59 34.54 14.55
N ARG A 33 8.42 33.66 15.54
CA ARG A 33 9.33 32.51 15.71
C ARG A 33 9.18 31.47 14.60
N ALA A 34 7.97 31.25 14.08
CA ALA A 34 7.73 30.35 12.97
C ALA A 34 8.45 30.81 11.69
N ALA A 35 8.50 32.11 11.43
CA ALA A 35 9.24 32.68 10.31
C ALA A 35 10.77 32.50 10.48
N ASP A 36 11.28 32.71 11.69
CA ASP A 36 12.72 32.60 12.00
C ASP A 36 13.27 31.17 11.85
N LEU A 37 12.43 30.15 12.00
CA LEU A 37 12.85 28.75 11.87
C LEU A 37 13.28 28.39 10.44
N ALA A 38 12.87 29.17 9.43
CA ALA A 38 13.21 28.95 8.01
C ALA A 38 12.97 27.50 7.52
N MET A 39 12.03 26.79 8.16
CA MET A 39 11.69 25.40 7.83
C MET A 39 10.56 25.32 6.81
N PRO A 40 10.54 24.28 5.94
CA PRO A 40 9.37 24.03 5.10
C PRO A 40 8.10 23.89 5.97
N HIS A 41 6.99 24.54 5.57
CA HIS A 41 5.76 24.56 6.37
C HIS A 41 5.26 23.16 6.74
N ARG A 42 5.44 22.17 5.85
CA ARG A 42 5.09 20.76 6.12
C ARG A 42 5.85 20.19 7.31
N THR A 43 7.13 20.51 7.43
CA THR A 43 8.03 20.02 8.48
C THR A 43 7.65 20.66 9.81
N LEU A 44 7.48 21.99 9.83
CA LEU A 44 7.05 22.72 11.02
C LEU A 44 5.72 22.17 11.58
N ARG A 45 4.72 21.98 10.73
CA ARG A 45 3.42 21.41 11.12
C ARG A 45 3.55 19.98 11.67
N ALA A 46 4.33 19.14 10.99
CA ALA A 46 4.51 17.74 11.39
C ALA A 46 5.16 17.61 12.78
N HIS A 47 6.10 18.48 13.13
CA HIS A 47 6.70 18.51 14.46
C HIS A 47 5.78 19.17 15.49
N THR A 48 5.09 20.26 15.12
CA THR A 48 4.10 20.94 15.97
C THR A 48 3.01 19.99 16.47
N ALA A 49 2.44 19.18 15.58
CA ALA A 49 1.38 18.23 15.91
C ALA A 49 1.82 17.14 16.93
N ARG A 50 3.14 16.97 17.12
CA ARG A 50 3.76 16.00 18.03
C ARG A 50 4.35 16.63 19.29
N LEU A 51 4.18 17.94 19.49
CA LEU A 51 4.70 18.60 20.68
C LEU A 51 4.06 18.04 21.95
N THR A 52 4.89 17.89 22.98
CA THR A 52 4.39 17.68 24.33
C THR A 52 4.06 19.05 24.90
N LEU A 53 2.80 19.24 25.29
CA LEU A 53 2.27 20.51 25.76
C LEU A 53 2.12 20.46 27.28
N THR A 54 2.62 21.48 27.96
CA THR A 54 2.49 21.62 29.42
C THR A 54 1.14 22.19 29.84
N ASP A 55 0.53 23.02 28.99
CA ASP A 55 -0.83 23.54 29.15
C ASP A 55 -1.59 23.45 27.81
N GLU A 56 -2.40 22.39 27.66
CA GLU A 56 -3.21 22.18 26.46
C GLU A 56 -4.31 23.24 26.28
N ALA A 57 -4.80 23.85 27.37
CA ALA A 57 -5.85 24.86 27.29
C ALA A 57 -5.30 26.20 26.79
N ALA A 58 -4.12 26.60 27.25
CA ALA A 58 -3.40 27.76 26.73
C ALA A 58 -3.04 27.55 25.24
N ALA A 59 -2.45 26.39 24.90
CA ALA A 59 -2.11 26.06 23.52
C ALA A 59 -3.34 26.09 22.59
N ARG A 60 -4.51 25.62 23.04
CA ARG A 60 -5.77 25.71 22.27
C ARG A 60 -6.19 27.16 22.01
N ARG A 61 -6.15 28.03 23.03
CA ARG A 61 -6.50 29.45 22.85
C ARG A 61 -5.54 30.14 21.87
N THR A 62 -4.24 29.87 21.98
CA THR A 62 -3.21 30.36 21.05
C THR A 62 -3.44 29.84 19.64
N ALA A 63 -3.76 28.55 19.48
CA ALA A 63 -4.08 27.96 18.18
C ALA A 63 -5.26 28.65 17.50
N ARG A 64 -6.34 28.93 18.26
CA ARG A 64 -7.51 29.68 17.77
C ARG A 64 -7.16 31.10 17.37
N GLN A 65 -6.31 31.77 18.14
CA GLN A 65 -5.84 33.11 17.79
C GLN A 65 -5.06 33.06 16.47
N LEU A 66 -4.12 32.13 16.32
CA LEU A 66 -3.33 31.94 15.10
C LEU A 66 -4.20 31.66 13.88
N THR A 67 -5.23 30.80 13.99
CA THR A 67 -6.10 30.48 12.85
C THR A 67 -7.06 31.60 12.47
N ARG A 68 -7.44 32.47 13.42
CA ARG A 68 -8.41 33.55 13.18
C ARG A 68 -7.75 34.88 12.76
N THR A 69 -6.55 35.17 13.26
CA THR A 69 -5.89 36.46 13.04
C THR A 69 -4.52 36.36 12.38
N GLY A 70 -3.98 35.15 12.19
CA GLY A 70 -2.69 34.96 11.54
C GLY A 70 -2.69 35.46 10.11
N THR A 71 -1.61 36.15 9.73
CA THR A 71 -1.41 36.71 8.37
C THR A 71 -0.41 35.93 7.53
N ASP A 72 0.18 34.87 8.09
CA ASP A 72 1.21 34.05 7.45
C ASP A 72 0.85 32.55 7.50
N ALA A 73 1.18 31.82 6.43
CA ALA A 73 0.81 30.42 6.28
C ALA A 73 1.56 29.48 7.24
N ALA A 74 2.77 29.82 7.69
CA ALA A 74 3.48 29.04 8.70
C ALA A 74 2.80 29.17 10.06
N ALA A 75 2.47 30.39 10.48
CA ALA A 75 1.79 30.68 11.74
C ALA A 75 0.38 30.08 11.81
N VAL A 76 -0.44 30.28 10.76
CA VAL A 76 -1.78 29.67 10.65
C VAL A 76 -1.65 28.14 10.59
N GLY A 77 -0.62 27.62 9.92
CA GLY A 77 -0.27 26.20 9.86
C GLY A 77 0.03 25.60 11.24
N VAL A 78 0.76 26.30 12.11
CA VAL A 78 1.00 25.91 13.51
C VAL A 78 -0.32 25.84 14.27
N GLY A 79 -1.19 26.85 14.13
CA GLY A 79 -2.52 26.84 14.73
C GLY A 79 -3.34 25.61 14.31
N MET A 80 -3.44 25.32 13.01
CA MET A 80 -4.14 24.12 12.52
C MET A 80 -3.50 22.82 13.01
N ALA A 81 -2.16 22.74 13.05
CA ALA A 81 -1.45 21.54 13.53
C ALA A 81 -1.75 21.24 15.02
N LEU A 82 -1.94 22.27 15.85
CA LEU A 82 -2.38 22.11 17.24
C LEU A 82 -3.84 21.66 17.33
N LEU A 83 -4.71 22.21 16.48
CA LEU A 83 -6.14 21.86 16.45
C LEU A 83 -6.41 20.42 16.00
N VAL A 84 -5.46 19.72 15.37
CA VAL A 84 -5.55 18.27 15.13
C VAL A 84 -5.82 17.48 16.42
N ARG A 85 -5.27 17.91 17.55
CA ARG A 85 -5.50 17.26 18.86
C ARG A 85 -6.42 18.06 19.77
N LEU A 86 -6.32 19.39 19.70
CA LEU A 86 -6.95 20.29 20.65
C LEU A 86 -8.27 20.88 20.15
N GLY A 87 -8.61 20.71 18.87
CA GLY A 87 -9.78 21.31 18.28
C GLY A 87 -11.09 20.83 18.89
N GLU A 88 -12.10 21.70 18.81
CA GLU A 88 -13.46 21.42 19.26
C GLU A 88 -14.44 21.74 18.10
N PRO A 89 -15.72 21.34 18.19
CA PRO A 89 -16.69 21.58 17.12
C PRO A 89 -16.82 23.06 16.69
N GLU A 90 -16.56 24.02 17.58
CA GLU A 90 -16.57 25.46 17.27
C GLU A 90 -15.49 25.89 16.26
N ASP A 91 -14.44 25.09 16.08
CA ASP A 91 -13.32 25.40 15.19
C ASP A 91 -13.63 25.01 13.72
N VAL A 92 -14.63 24.16 13.50
CA VAL A 92 -14.98 23.61 12.17
C VAL A 92 -15.25 24.68 11.11
N PRO A 93 -16.05 25.75 11.36
CA PRO A 93 -16.31 26.77 10.34
C PRO A 93 -15.04 27.52 9.89
N CYS A 94 -14.15 27.84 10.84
CA CYS A 94 -12.89 28.51 10.54
C CYS A 94 -11.96 27.61 9.72
N LEU A 95 -11.84 26.33 10.10
CA LEU A 95 -11.03 25.35 9.36
C LEU A 95 -11.57 25.11 7.94
N LYS A 96 -12.90 25.06 7.76
CA LYS A 96 -13.53 24.98 6.42
C LYS A 96 -13.12 26.17 5.55
N ALA A 97 -13.20 27.38 6.09
CA ALA A 97 -12.81 28.59 5.36
C ALA A 97 -11.31 28.62 5.02
N LEU A 98 -10.45 28.26 5.98
CA LEU A 98 -9.00 28.19 5.75
C LEU A 98 -8.63 27.13 4.71
N GLY A 99 -9.32 25.98 4.71
CA GLY A 99 -9.09 24.90 3.74
C GLY A 99 -9.38 25.28 2.29
N MET A 100 -10.15 26.34 2.07
CA MET A 100 -10.42 26.90 0.74
C MET A 100 -9.27 27.76 0.21
N LEU A 101 -8.32 28.15 1.07
CA LEU A 101 -7.16 28.96 0.69
C LEU A 101 -6.03 28.09 0.13
N HIS A 102 -5.35 28.60 -0.89
CA HIS A 102 -4.22 27.91 -1.51
C HIS A 102 -3.11 27.64 -0.49
N GLY A 103 -2.60 26.40 -0.46
CA GLY A 103 -1.51 25.98 0.42
C GLY A 103 -1.92 25.60 1.86
N LEU A 104 -3.19 25.78 2.24
CA LEU A 104 -3.71 25.43 3.57
C LEU A 104 -4.62 24.19 3.59
N ALA A 105 -5.08 23.72 2.43
CA ALA A 105 -6.02 22.60 2.29
C ALA A 105 -5.60 21.33 3.05
N ASP A 106 -4.34 20.88 2.91
CA ASP A 106 -3.86 19.67 3.61
C ASP A 106 -3.87 19.84 5.13
N ALA A 107 -3.50 21.03 5.64
CA ALA A 107 -3.45 21.30 7.07
C ALA A 107 -4.85 21.46 7.67
N ALA A 108 -5.75 22.13 6.96
CA ALA A 108 -7.15 22.23 7.34
C ALA A 108 -7.85 20.87 7.33
N SER A 109 -7.60 20.04 6.31
CA SER A 109 -8.15 18.68 6.21
C SER A 109 -7.67 17.82 7.38
N ALA A 110 -6.38 17.88 7.72
CA ALA A 110 -5.83 17.16 8.87
C ALA A 110 -6.45 17.60 10.22
N ALA A 111 -6.69 18.92 10.40
CA ALA A 111 -7.33 19.45 11.60
C ALA A 111 -8.83 19.13 11.67
N LEU A 112 -9.51 19.04 10.52
CA LEU A 112 -10.92 18.66 10.44
C LEU A 112 -11.15 17.16 10.60
N ASP A 113 -10.21 16.30 10.21
CA ASP A 113 -10.35 14.84 10.28
C ASP A 113 -10.87 14.30 11.64
N PRO A 114 -10.39 14.77 12.80
CA PRO A 114 -10.94 14.36 14.09
C PRO A 114 -12.30 15.01 14.44
N LEU A 115 -12.62 16.19 13.90
CA LEU A 115 -13.77 17.03 14.26
C LEU A 115 -15.00 16.81 13.36
N ASP A 116 -14.79 16.82 12.05
CA ASP A 116 -15.80 16.69 10.99
C ASP A 116 -15.15 15.99 9.79
N ARG A 117 -15.22 14.65 9.76
CA ARG A 117 -14.62 13.82 8.71
C ARG A 117 -15.19 14.10 7.34
N GLN A 118 -16.50 14.32 7.26
CA GLN A 118 -17.15 14.56 5.98
C GLN A 118 -16.61 15.84 5.36
N ALA A 119 -16.47 16.90 6.17
CA ALA A 119 -15.84 18.14 5.73
C ALA A 119 -14.37 17.96 5.34
N ALA A 120 -13.59 17.22 6.15
CA ALA A 120 -12.20 16.92 5.84
C ALA A 120 -12.07 16.20 4.50
N ALA A 121 -12.93 15.21 4.25
CA ALA A 121 -12.95 14.44 3.04
C ALA A 121 -13.33 15.26 1.80
N LEU A 122 -14.35 16.12 1.91
CA LEU A 122 -14.75 17.04 0.84
C LEU A 122 -13.64 18.01 0.45
N LEU A 123 -12.96 18.62 1.44
CA LEU A 123 -11.83 19.50 1.19
C LEU A 123 -10.66 18.76 0.54
N TYR A 124 -10.37 17.55 1.01
CA TYR A 124 -9.30 16.73 0.48
C TYR A 124 -9.57 16.34 -0.98
N ILE A 125 -10.77 15.85 -1.28
CA ILE A 125 -11.20 15.52 -2.64
C ILE A 125 -11.07 16.74 -3.55
N ARG A 126 -11.63 17.88 -3.15
CA ARG A 126 -11.60 19.11 -3.95
C ARG A 126 -10.17 19.56 -4.28
N HIS A 127 -9.23 19.38 -3.36
CA HIS A 127 -7.84 19.78 -3.57
C HIS A 127 -7.04 18.79 -4.44
N ARG A 128 -7.38 17.50 -4.37
CA ARG A 128 -6.62 16.43 -5.00
C ARG A 128 -7.19 15.96 -6.35
N ASP A 129 -8.49 16.12 -6.57
CA ASP A 129 -9.15 15.82 -7.84
C ASP A 129 -8.88 16.92 -8.88
N ARG A 130 -7.70 16.85 -9.51
CA ARG A 130 -7.29 17.80 -10.54
C ARG A 130 -8.04 17.63 -11.87
N ARG A 131 -8.72 16.49 -12.06
CA ARG A 131 -9.40 16.14 -13.32
C ARG A 131 -10.92 16.36 -13.26
N GLY A 132 -11.47 16.57 -12.07
CA GLY A 132 -12.90 16.77 -11.88
C GLY A 132 -13.70 15.47 -11.95
N GLU A 133 -13.04 14.31 -11.78
CA GLU A 133 -13.69 12.98 -11.83
C GLU A 133 -14.67 12.79 -10.65
N LEU A 134 -14.43 13.46 -9.52
CA LEU A 134 -15.25 13.42 -8.31
C LEU A 134 -16.16 14.67 -8.17
N ALA A 135 -16.14 15.59 -9.13
CA ALA A 135 -16.97 16.79 -9.09
C ALA A 135 -18.48 16.47 -8.98
N PRO A 136 -19.05 15.50 -9.74
CA PRO A 136 -20.46 15.14 -9.61
C PRO A 136 -20.83 14.65 -8.20
N LEU A 137 -19.92 13.92 -7.54
CA LEU A 137 -20.12 13.47 -6.17
C LEU A 137 -20.13 14.65 -5.20
N THR A 138 -19.17 15.58 -5.33
CA THR A 138 -19.14 16.76 -4.45
C THR A 138 -20.35 17.69 -4.65
N ASP A 139 -20.84 17.82 -5.88
CA ASP A 139 -22.03 18.60 -6.20
C ASP A 139 -23.28 17.93 -5.62
N ALA A 140 -23.41 16.61 -5.78
CA ALA A 140 -24.51 15.84 -5.19
C ALA A 140 -24.53 15.97 -3.65
N ILE A 141 -23.38 15.90 -2.98
CA ILE A 141 -23.30 16.08 -1.52
C ILE A 141 -23.75 17.48 -1.11
N ALA A 142 -23.43 18.52 -1.91
CA ALA A 142 -23.84 19.89 -1.61
C ALA A 142 -25.37 20.09 -1.67
N THR A 143 -26.11 19.24 -2.39
CA THR A 143 -27.58 19.27 -2.41
C THR A 143 -28.23 18.76 -1.12
N GLY A 144 -27.51 17.94 -0.34
CA GLY A 144 -28.06 17.23 0.81
C GLY A 144 -29.04 16.09 0.47
N ASP A 145 -29.23 15.77 -0.81
CA ASP A 145 -30.08 14.67 -1.26
C ASP A 145 -29.32 13.35 -1.28
N ALA A 146 -29.72 12.42 -0.41
CA ALA A 146 -29.10 11.10 -0.31
C ALA A 146 -29.24 10.26 -1.59
N GLU A 147 -30.28 10.47 -2.40
CA GLU A 147 -30.43 9.76 -3.68
C GLU A 147 -29.51 10.34 -4.75
N ALA A 148 -29.33 11.66 -4.79
CA ALA A 148 -28.33 12.30 -5.65
C ALA A 148 -26.92 11.80 -5.31
N VAL A 149 -26.57 11.71 -4.02
CA VAL A 149 -25.26 11.18 -3.57
C VAL A 149 -25.08 9.72 -3.98
N ARG A 150 -26.10 8.88 -3.78
CA ARG A 150 -26.08 7.48 -4.22
C ARG A 150 -25.82 7.38 -5.73
N SER A 151 -26.60 8.10 -6.53
CA SER A 151 -26.49 8.07 -7.99
C SER A 151 -25.10 8.51 -8.47
N ALA A 152 -24.56 9.58 -7.88
CA ALA A 152 -23.22 10.06 -8.17
C ALA A 152 -22.12 9.06 -7.78
N LEU A 153 -22.27 8.37 -6.64
CA LEU A 153 -21.36 7.29 -6.22
C LEU A 153 -21.34 6.12 -7.21
N LEU A 154 -22.51 5.68 -7.67
CA LEU A 154 -22.64 4.56 -8.61
C LEU A 154 -22.18 4.91 -10.04
N SER A 155 -22.08 6.21 -10.34
CA SER A 155 -21.61 6.71 -11.63
C SER A 155 -20.09 6.88 -11.69
N LEU A 156 -19.38 6.61 -10.58
CA LEU A 156 -17.92 6.66 -10.56
C LEU A 156 -17.35 5.55 -11.47
N PRO A 157 -16.31 5.84 -12.28
CA PRO A 157 -15.65 4.83 -13.09
C PRO A 157 -15.13 3.68 -12.24
N ASP A 158 -15.29 2.45 -12.72
CA ASP A 158 -14.83 1.25 -12.04
C ASP A 158 -13.35 0.95 -12.34
N GLU A 159 -12.51 1.97 -12.21
CA GLU A 159 -11.06 1.86 -12.40
C GLU A 159 -10.36 2.10 -11.06
N ASP A 160 -9.30 1.33 -10.78
CA ASP A 160 -8.45 1.49 -9.59
C ASP A 160 -7.99 2.94 -9.38
N ARG A 161 -7.83 3.66 -10.49
CA ARG A 161 -7.46 5.06 -10.52
C ARG A 161 -8.58 5.99 -10.09
N ALA A 162 -9.85 5.73 -10.41
CA ALA A 162 -10.97 6.58 -10.00
C ALA A 162 -11.26 6.43 -8.50
N LEU A 163 -11.04 5.23 -7.95
CA LEU A 163 -11.27 4.92 -6.53
C LEU A 163 -10.03 5.15 -5.64
N TRP A 164 -8.98 5.80 -6.15
CA TRP A 164 -7.73 6.02 -5.42
C TRP A 164 -7.90 6.81 -4.10
N LEU A 165 -9.02 7.54 -3.94
CA LEU A 165 -9.41 8.24 -2.71
C LEU A 165 -10.49 7.48 -1.91
N ALA A 166 -10.49 6.15 -1.92
CA ALA A 166 -11.57 5.31 -1.41
C ALA A 166 -12.09 5.72 -0.02
N ARG A 167 -11.21 5.94 0.97
CA ARG A 167 -11.61 6.43 2.31
C ARG A 167 -12.34 7.77 2.23
N ARG A 168 -11.78 8.72 1.48
CA ARG A 168 -12.36 10.07 1.37
C ARG A 168 -13.68 10.06 0.63
N ILE A 169 -13.83 9.23 -0.40
CA ILE A 169 -15.11 9.03 -1.10
C ILE A 169 -16.17 8.50 -0.11
N ALA A 170 -15.82 7.46 0.67
CA ALA A 170 -16.74 6.85 1.64
C ALA A 170 -17.10 7.80 2.80
N GLU A 171 -16.16 8.62 3.27
CA GLU A 171 -16.40 9.62 4.32
C GLU A 171 -17.24 10.80 3.81
N ALA A 172 -16.95 11.31 2.61
CA ALA A 172 -17.68 12.42 2.01
C ALA A 172 -19.15 12.07 1.75
N ALA A 173 -19.40 10.84 1.29
CA ALA A 173 -20.75 10.37 0.95
C ALA A 173 -21.53 9.79 2.14
N ASP A 174 -20.96 9.74 3.35
CA ASP A 174 -21.51 8.97 4.48
C ASP A 174 -21.95 7.55 4.08
N LEU A 175 -21.02 6.78 3.50
CA LEU A 175 -21.30 5.44 2.99
C LEU A 175 -21.98 4.54 4.04
N HIS A 176 -21.59 4.66 5.30
CA HIS A 176 -22.20 3.91 6.39
C HIS A 176 -23.67 4.29 6.61
N GLY A 177 -24.00 5.58 6.60
CA GLY A 177 -25.38 6.07 6.65
C GLY A 177 -26.21 5.60 5.45
N LEU A 178 -25.65 5.69 4.23
CA LEU A 178 -26.33 5.23 3.02
C LEU A 178 -26.66 3.73 3.06
N LEU A 179 -25.70 2.88 3.46
CA LEU A 179 -25.92 1.43 3.60
C LEU A 179 -26.98 1.10 4.65
N ARG A 180 -27.02 1.86 5.76
CA ARG A 180 -28.05 1.68 6.79
C ARG A 180 -29.43 2.07 6.30
N ALA A 181 -29.53 3.13 5.50
CA ALA A 181 -30.80 3.60 4.93
C ALA A 181 -31.29 2.70 3.79
N ARG A 182 -30.38 2.08 3.04
CA ARG A 182 -30.67 1.28 1.84
C ARG A 182 -30.02 -0.11 1.91
N PRO A 183 -30.39 -0.96 2.87
CA PRO A 183 -29.74 -2.27 3.00
C PRO A 183 -29.96 -3.17 1.77
N GLN A 184 -31.06 -2.97 1.03
CA GLN A 184 -31.47 -3.80 -0.12
C GLN A 184 -30.77 -3.44 -1.44
N ASP A 185 -29.89 -2.46 -1.43
CA ASP A 185 -29.28 -1.89 -2.63
C ASP A 185 -28.02 -2.65 -3.04
N ALA A 186 -28.17 -3.60 -3.98
CA ALA A 186 -27.09 -4.48 -4.43
C ALA A 186 -25.94 -3.72 -5.11
N GLU A 187 -26.24 -2.67 -5.87
CA GLU A 187 -25.21 -1.85 -6.54
C GLU A 187 -24.35 -1.10 -5.51
N LEU A 188 -24.99 -0.53 -4.48
CA LEU A 188 -24.28 0.12 -3.39
C LEU A 188 -23.45 -0.87 -2.57
N LEU A 189 -23.92 -2.11 -2.38
CA LEU A 189 -23.15 -3.17 -1.74
C LEU A 189 -21.89 -3.55 -2.54
N ALA A 190 -22.01 -3.69 -3.88
CA ALA A 190 -20.87 -3.97 -4.74
C ALA A 190 -19.82 -2.84 -4.67
N LEU A 191 -20.25 -1.58 -4.80
CA LEU A 191 -19.37 -0.42 -4.65
C LEU A 191 -18.70 -0.39 -3.26
N THR A 192 -19.45 -0.73 -2.21
CA THR A 192 -18.92 -0.82 -0.84
C THR A 192 -17.78 -1.83 -0.74
N GLY A 193 -17.96 -3.03 -1.33
CA GLY A 193 -16.90 -4.03 -1.39
C GLY A 193 -15.65 -3.49 -2.07
N ARG A 194 -15.79 -2.80 -3.20
CA ARG A 194 -14.66 -2.25 -3.97
C ARG A 194 -13.92 -1.18 -3.17
N LEU A 195 -14.66 -0.27 -2.53
CA LEU A 195 -14.09 0.77 -1.66
C LEU A 195 -13.34 0.15 -0.48
N LEU A 196 -13.90 -0.87 0.19
CA LEU A 196 -13.23 -1.55 1.30
C LEU A 196 -11.96 -2.27 0.85
N HIS A 197 -11.99 -2.99 -0.26
CA HIS A 197 -10.81 -3.65 -0.82
C HIS A 197 -9.71 -2.64 -1.18
N ARG A 198 -10.11 -1.50 -1.77
CA ARG A 198 -9.18 -0.42 -2.13
C ARG A 198 -8.58 0.26 -0.90
N MET A 199 -9.36 0.49 0.15
CA MET A 199 -8.86 1.02 1.43
C MET A 199 -7.88 0.06 2.14
N ALA A 200 -7.99 -1.24 1.87
CA ALA A 200 -7.07 -2.25 2.38
C ALA A 200 -5.79 -2.41 1.53
N ASP A 201 -5.65 -1.64 0.43
CA ASP A 201 -4.41 -1.63 -0.36
C ASP A 201 -3.31 -0.81 0.33
N GLN A 202 -2.10 -1.32 0.24
CA GLN A 202 -0.88 -0.78 0.86
C GLN A 202 0.06 -0.14 -0.14
N LEU A 203 -0.29 -0.09 -1.43
CA LEU A 203 0.63 0.32 -2.48
C LEU A 203 1.23 1.69 -2.18
N GLU A 204 0.41 2.75 -2.09
CA GLU A 204 0.95 4.11 -2.02
C GLU A 204 1.24 4.60 -0.60
N SER A 205 0.55 4.06 0.41
CA SER A 205 0.64 4.56 1.79
C SER A 205 0.08 3.56 2.83
N ARG A 206 -0.15 4.04 4.06
CA ARG A 206 -0.81 3.26 5.11
C ARG A 206 -2.20 2.86 4.66
N PRO A 207 -2.65 1.62 4.94
CA PRO A 207 -4.01 1.20 4.65
C PRO A 207 -5.02 2.18 5.22
N ASP A 208 -5.72 2.86 4.33
CA ASP A 208 -6.81 3.79 4.62
C ASP A 208 -7.92 3.13 5.46
N ILE A 209 -8.05 1.80 5.38
CA ILE A 209 -9.06 1.05 6.14
C ILE A 209 -8.87 1.16 7.65
N LEU A 210 -7.63 1.30 8.12
CA LEU A 210 -7.31 1.44 9.56
C LEU A 210 -7.79 2.77 10.15
N ASP A 211 -8.06 3.71 9.25
CA ASP A 211 -8.33 5.11 9.51
C ASP A 211 -9.82 5.45 9.23
N TYR A 212 -10.51 4.57 8.52
CA TYR A 212 -11.95 4.64 8.26
C TYR A 212 -12.73 4.17 9.49
N ARG A 213 -13.15 5.12 10.34
CA ARG A 213 -13.82 4.82 11.63
C ARG A 213 -14.97 3.78 11.58
N PRO A 214 -15.90 3.81 10.60
CA PRO A 214 -16.98 2.84 10.56
C PRO A 214 -16.60 1.52 9.87
N ALA A 215 -15.32 1.27 9.53
CA ALA A 215 -14.86 0.09 8.81
C ALA A 215 -15.46 -1.24 9.32
N ARG A 216 -15.39 -1.51 10.63
CA ARG A 216 -15.97 -2.73 11.23
C ARG A 216 -17.46 -2.87 10.90
N ALA A 217 -18.23 -1.79 11.09
CA ALA A 217 -19.67 -1.80 10.85
C ALA A 217 -20.01 -1.94 9.35
N VAL A 218 -19.18 -1.38 8.47
CA VAL A 218 -19.34 -1.49 7.01
C VAL A 218 -19.00 -2.90 6.53
N TYR A 219 -17.92 -3.53 6.99
CA TYR A 219 -17.63 -4.94 6.72
C TYR A 219 -18.78 -5.85 7.20
N GLU A 220 -19.28 -5.65 8.42
CA GLU A 220 -20.41 -6.42 8.94
C GLU A 220 -21.69 -6.21 8.13
N ALA A 221 -21.95 -4.99 7.63
CA ALA A 221 -23.10 -4.69 6.78
C ALA A 221 -22.98 -5.36 5.41
N LEU A 222 -21.79 -5.29 4.78
CA LEU A 222 -21.51 -5.94 3.50
C LEU A 222 -21.72 -7.44 3.60
N VAL A 223 -21.07 -8.12 4.55
CA VAL A 223 -21.14 -9.58 4.69
C VAL A 223 -22.56 -10.04 5.04
N ARG A 224 -23.29 -9.29 5.88
CA ARG A 224 -24.69 -9.61 6.23
C ARG A 224 -25.63 -9.61 5.02
N HIS A 225 -25.32 -8.82 4.00
CA HIS A 225 -26.18 -8.63 2.83
C HIS A 225 -25.53 -9.12 1.53
N ALA A 226 -24.42 -9.86 1.62
CA ALA A 226 -23.67 -10.34 0.47
C ALA A 226 -24.47 -11.35 -0.38
N ASP A 227 -25.47 -12.01 0.19
CA ASP A 227 -26.44 -12.88 -0.50
C ASP A 227 -27.28 -12.15 -1.57
N ARG A 228 -27.32 -10.81 -1.51
CA ARG A 228 -28.05 -9.96 -2.46
C ARG A 228 -27.26 -9.64 -3.72
N LEU A 229 -25.94 -9.83 -3.69
CA LEU A 229 -25.12 -9.63 -4.88
C LEU A 229 -25.44 -10.76 -5.87
N PRO A 230 -25.75 -10.43 -7.15
CA PRO A 230 -25.85 -11.43 -8.19
C PRO A 230 -24.60 -12.32 -8.21
N PRO A 231 -24.73 -13.65 -8.31
CA PRO A 231 -23.59 -14.57 -8.19
C PRO A 231 -22.75 -14.62 -9.47
N THR A 232 -22.30 -13.46 -9.96
CA THR A 232 -21.41 -13.29 -11.11
C THR A 232 -19.95 -13.56 -10.71
N PRO A 233 -19.05 -13.90 -11.66
CA PRO A 233 -17.62 -14.04 -11.40
C PRO A 233 -17.01 -12.81 -10.71
N GLU A 234 -17.31 -11.61 -11.20
CA GLU A 234 -16.91 -10.32 -10.61
C GLU A 234 -17.28 -10.21 -9.12
N HIS A 235 -18.55 -10.42 -8.75
CA HIS A 235 -18.97 -10.30 -7.34
C HIS A 235 -18.35 -11.39 -6.46
N ARG A 236 -18.12 -12.60 -6.99
CA ARG A 236 -17.41 -13.65 -6.26
C ARG A 236 -15.94 -13.27 -6.04
N ALA A 237 -15.30 -12.69 -7.06
CA ALA A 237 -13.94 -12.21 -6.95
C ALA A 237 -13.84 -11.10 -5.89
N LEU A 238 -14.76 -10.14 -5.94
CA LEU A 238 -14.87 -9.05 -4.97
C LEU A 238 -15.01 -9.56 -3.51
N LEU A 239 -15.95 -10.47 -3.27
CA LEU A 239 -16.16 -11.04 -1.93
C LEU A 239 -14.96 -11.86 -1.45
N LEU A 240 -14.27 -12.55 -2.36
CA LEU A 240 -13.04 -13.27 -2.03
C LEU A 240 -11.88 -12.31 -1.72
N SER A 241 -11.74 -11.20 -2.45
CA SER A 241 -10.76 -10.14 -2.14
C SER A 241 -11.01 -9.55 -0.74
N VAL A 242 -12.28 -9.31 -0.38
CA VAL A 242 -12.65 -8.90 0.99
C VAL A 242 -12.29 -9.97 2.03
N ALA A 243 -12.52 -11.25 1.73
CA ALA A 243 -12.13 -12.35 2.62
C ALA A 243 -10.61 -12.42 2.83
N LEU A 244 -9.81 -12.25 1.77
CA LEU A 244 -8.35 -12.19 1.83
C LEU A 244 -7.87 -11.04 2.74
N ASP A 245 -8.51 -9.87 2.66
CA ASP A 245 -8.16 -8.74 3.51
C ASP A 245 -8.51 -8.96 4.99
N LEU A 246 -9.65 -9.63 5.26
CA LEU A 246 -10.07 -10.03 6.62
C LEU A 246 -9.22 -11.18 7.20
N HIS A 247 -8.63 -12.01 6.35
CA HIS A 247 -7.81 -13.14 6.75
C HIS A 247 -6.36 -12.75 7.07
N SER A 248 -5.67 -12.11 6.12
CA SER A 248 -4.24 -11.83 6.21
C SER A 248 -3.86 -10.37 5.90
N GLY A 249 -4.82 -9.54 5.47
CA GLY A 249 -4.59 -8.15 5.09
C GLY A 249 -4.74 -7.15 6.25
N PRO A 250 -4.66 -5.84 5.96
CA PRO A 250 -4.75 -4.79 6.98
C PRO A 250 -6.03 -4.82 7.83
N ALA A 251 -7.14 -5.34 7.30
CA ALA A 251 -8.40 -5.41 8.04
C ALA A 251 -8.29 -6.32 9.28
N VAL A 252 -7.29 -7.19 9.37
CA VAL A 252 -6.95 -7.96 10.58
C VAL A 252 -6.66 -7.06 11.78
N LEU A 253 -6.06 -5.88 11.56
CA LEU A 253 -5.62 -4.95 12.61
C LEU A 253 -6.72 -4.03 13.12
N LEU A 254 -7.92 -4.11 12.54
CA LEU A 254 -9.07 -3.44 13.13
C LEU A 254 -9.35 -4.06 14.50
N ASP A 255 -9.87 -3.25 15.42
CA ASP A 255 -10.21 -3.65 16.80
C ASP A 255 -11.41 -4.62 16.82
N TRP A 256 -11.27 -5.83 16.31
CA TRP A 256 -12.38 -6.78 16.29
C TRP A 256 -12.70 -7.28 17.69
N ARG A 257 -13.99 -7.41 18.02
CA ARG A 257 -14.36 -8.19 19.20
C ARG A 257 -13.92 -9.66 18.96
N PRO A 258 -13.50 -10.39 20.01
CA PRO A 258 -13.08 -11.78 19.89
C PRO A 258 -14.08 -12.62 19.07
N GLY A 259 -13.58 -13.41 18.12
CA GLY A 259 -14.37 -14.28 17.25
C GLY A 259 -15.16 -13.58 16.12
N ARG A 260 -15.36 -12.26 16.15
CA ARG A 260 -16.19 -11.58 15.13
C ARG A 260 -15.60 -11.64 13.73
N ARG A 261 -14.29 -11.44 13.59
CA ARG A 261 -13.61 -11.52 12.29
C ARG A 261 -13.73 -12.92 11.67
N LEU A 262 -13.55 -13.96 12.50
CA LEU A 262 -13.71 -15.36 12.09
C LEU A 262 -15.15 -15.65 11.64
N ALA A 263 -16.14 -15.18 12.39
CA ALA A 263 -17.55 -15.34 11.99
C ALA A 263 -17.89 -14.66 10.65
N LEU A 264 -17.22 -13.56 10.29
CA LEU A 264 -17.37 -12.94 8.96
C LEU A 264 -16.73 -13.81 7.87
N LEU A 265 -15.56 -14.39 8.12
CA LEU A 265 -14.93 -15.34 7.21
C LEU A 265 -15.80 -16.59 7.01
N ASP A 266 -16.36 -17.15 8.09
CA ASP A 266 -17.26 -18.31 8.01
C ASP A 266 -18.53 -18.01 7.20
N ALA A 267 -19.08 -16.81 7.36
CA ALA A 267 -20.24 -16.38 6.56
C ALA A 267 -19.89 -16.24 5.07
N LEU A 268 -18.72 -15.68 4.74
CA LEU A 268 -18.24 -15.58 3.36
C LEU A 268 -17.93 -16.97 2.76
N ASP A 269 -17.37 -17.89 3.55
CA ASP A 269 -17.12 -19.28 3.12
C ASP A 269 -18.43 -19.98 2.74
N GLY A 270 -19.49 -19.80 3.51
CA GLY A 270 -20.81 -20.37 3.22
C GLY A 270 -21.52 -19.77 2.01
N LEU A 271 -21.18 -18.54 1.62
CA LEU A 271 -21.76 -17.86 0.45
C LEU A 271 -21.02 -18.16 -0.85
N LEU A 272 -19.69 -18.29 -0.79
CA LEU A 272 -18.87 -18.48 -1.98
C LEU A 272 -18.83 -19.96 -2.38
N PRO A 273 -19.01 -20.29 -3.68
CA PRO A 273 -18.94 -21.67 -4.13
C PRO A 273 -17.55 -22.26 -3.90
N ALA A 274 -17.50 -23.60 -3.84
CA ALA A 274 -16.22 -24.30 -3.95
C ALA A 274 -15.55 -23.95 -5.28
N ALA A 275 -14.22 -23.86 -5.26
CA ALA A 275 -13.45 -23.63 -6.48
C ALA A 275 -13.63 -24.80 -7.46
N ALA A 276 -13.78 -24.49 -8.75
CA ALA A 276 -13.71 -25.48 -9.80
C ALA A 276 -12.32 -26.14 -9.80
N GLN A 277 -12.26 -27.43 -10.17
CA GLN A 277 -10.98 -28.14 -10.25
C GLN A 277 -10.16 -27.73 -11.49
N GLU A 278 -10.84 -27.44 -12.60
CA GLU A 278 -10.20 -27.15 -13.88
C GLU A 278 -10.08 -25.63 -14.16
N PRO A 279 -9.05 -25.22 -14.93
CA PRO A 279 -8.96 -23.91 -15.56
C PRO A 279 -10.18 -23.56 -16.42
N VAL A 280 -10.58 -22.29 -16.42
CA VAL A 280 -11.55 -21.74 -17.37
C VAL A 280 -10.76 -20.88 -18.35
N PRO A 281 -10.43 -21.38 -19.56
CA PRO A 281 -9.59 -20.66 -20.50
C PRO A 281 -10.20 -19.29 -20.87
N GLY A 282 -9.39 -18.25 -20.78
CA GLY A 282 -9.80 -16.88 -21.12
C GLY A 282 -10.62 -16.15 -20.04
N ASP A 283 -10.96 -16.79 -18.93
CA ASP A 283 -11.68 -16.17 -17.81
C ASP A 283 -10.73 -15.94 -16.62
N ARG A 284 -10.10 -14.76 -16.60
CA ARG A 284 -9.15 -14.37 -15.55
C ARG A 284 -9.78 -14.36 -14.15
N GLU A 285 -11.04 -13.95 -14.04
CA GLU A 285 -11.74 -13.86 -12.75
C GLU A 285 -11.99 -15.25 -12.16
N ALA A 286 -12.51 -16.17 -12.97
CA ALA A 286 -12.73 -17.55 -12.55
C ALA A 286 -11.42 -18.26 -12.18
N ASP A 287 -10.36 -18.04 -12.97
CA ASP A 287 -9.04 -18.61 -12.73
C ASP A 287 -8.37 -18.04 -11.48
N TRP A 288 -8.50 -16.73 -11.27
CA TRP A 288 -8.08 -16.08 -10.03
C TRP A 288 -8.85 -16.62 -8.83
N PHE A 289 -10.17 -16.73 -8.93
CA PHE A 289 -11.01 -17.25 -7.86
C PHE A 289 -10.62 -18.67 -7.48
N ARG A 290 -10.45 -19.57 -8.46
CA ARG A 290 -10.02 -20.95 -8.21
C ARG A 290 -8.72 -20.99 -7.40
N ARG A 291 -7.71 -20.23 -7.83
CA ARG A 291 -6.37 -20.23 -7.23
C ARG A 291 -6.35 -19.69 -5.80
N ASN A 292 -7.20 -18.70 -5.49
CA ASN A 292 -7.15 -17.99 -4.21
C ASN A 292 -8.24 -18.42 -3.21
N ARG A 293 -9.32 -19.09 -3.64
CA ARG A 293 -10.49 -19.42 -2.80
C ARG A 293 -10.16 -20.20 -1.54
N HIS A 294 -9.12 -21.02 -1.53
CA HIS A 294 -8.78 -21.82 -0.36
C HIS A 294 -8.08 -21.00 0.74
N LEU A 295 -7.39 -19.90 0.41
CA LEU A 295 -6.52 -19.17 1.32
C LEU A 295 -7.23 -18.66 2.58
N PRO A 296 -8.31 -17.84 2.50
CA PRO A 296 -8.89 -17.24 3.70
C PRO A 296 -9.73 -18.21 4.54
N PHE A 297 -10.01 -19.41 4.02
CA PHE A 297 -10.93 -20.38 4.62
C PHE A 297 -10.27 -21.72 4.97
N ALA A 298 -8.96 -21.85 4.75
CA ALA A 298 -8.19 -23.00 5.20
C ALA A 298 -8.31 -23.11 6.73
N ARG A 299 -9.02 -24.15 7.20
CA ARG A 299 -9.20 -24.41 8.62
C ARG A 299 -7.95 -25.09 9.16
N ALA A 300 -7.06 -24.32 9.80
CA ALA A 300 -6.23 -24.89 10.85
C ALA A 300 -7.14 -25.20 12.05
N GLY A 301 -7.03 -26.39 12.64
CA GLY A 301 -7.77 -26.71 13.86
C GLY A 301 -7.47 -25.68 14.95
N ASP A 302 -8.44 -25.41 15.83
CA ASP A 302 -8.23 -24.55 17.01
C ASP A 302 -7.14 -25.19 17.89
N GLY A 303 -5.89 -24.76 17.70
CA GLY A 303 -4.68 -25.35 18.31
C GLY A 303 -3.52 -25.60 17.35
N ASP A 304 -3.79 -25.64 16.03
CA ASP A 304 -2.83 -25.98 14.97
C ASP A 304 -2.35 -24.77 14.15
N ARG A 305 -2.82 -23.55 14.46
CA ARG A 305 -2.33 -22.36 13.73
C ARG A 305 -0.87 -22.12 14.07
N PRO A 306 0.02 -22.08 13.06
CA PRO A 306 1.41 -21.85 13.32
C PRO A 306 1.57 -20.43 13.88
N ARG A 307 2.48 -20.29 14.85
CA ARG A 307 2.86 -18.98 15.39
C ARG A 307 3.39 -18.04 14.30
N TRP A 308 3.99 -18.61 13.26
CA TRP A 308 4.53 -17.91 12.10
C TRP A 308 3.95 -18.52 10.83
N GLU A 309 3.35 -17.70 9.98
CA GLU A 309 2.67 -18.13 8.75
C GLU A 309 3.07 -17.24 7.58
N VAL A 310 3.25 -17.84 6.41
CA VAL A 310 3.54 -17.12 5.15
C VAL A 310 2.41 -17.34 4.16
N VAL A 311 1.65 -16.28 3.88
CA VAL A 311 0.53 -16.31 2.95
C VAL A 311 0.90 -15.53 1.69
N VAL A 312 0.91 -16.19 0.54
CA VAL A 312 1.15 -15.54 -0.76
C VAL A 312 -0.19 -15.11 -1.35
N VAL A 313 -0.37 -13.82 -1.59
CA VAL A 313 -1.67 -13.25 -2.01
C VAL A 313 -1.58 -12.58 -3.37
N HIS A 314 -2.38 -13.06 -4.32
CA HIS A 314 -2.71 -12.37 -5.57
C HIS A 314 -4.00 -11.59 -5.34
N ARG A 315 -3.95 -10.25 -5.29
CA ARG A 315 -5.06 -9.44 -4.71
C ARG A 315 -6.33 -9.36 -5.55
N SER A 316 -6.19 -9.31 -6.87
CA SER A 316 -7.30 -9.19 -7.83
C SER A 316 -6.87 -9.81 -9.17
N PRO A 317 -7.84 -10.24 -10.01
CA PRO A 317 -7.55 -10.90 -11.29
C PRO A 317 -6.69 -10.04 -12.24
N ASP A 318 -6.90 -8.73 -12.27
CA ASP A 318 -6.20 -7.82 -13.19
C ASP A 318 -4.87 -7.28 -12.66
N SER A 319 -4.53 -7.58 -11.40
CA SER A 319 -3.26 -7.12 -10.85
C SER A 319 -2.12 -8.07 -11.20
N SER A 320 -1.01 -7.53 -11.70
CA SER A 320 0.24 -8.28 -11.79
C SER A 320 0.92 -8.47 -10.43
N ALA A 321 0.42 -7.84 -9.37
CA ALA A 321 1.08 -7.84 -8.07
C ALA A 321 0.69 -9.05 -7.23
N VAL A 322 1.71 -9.71 -6.70
CA VAL A 322 1.60 -10.76 -5.69
C VAL A 322 2.48 -10.35 -4.52
N GLU A 323 1.93 -10.42 -3.31
CA GLU A 323 2.62 -10.04 -2.09
C GLU A 323 2.79 -11.23 -1.15
N THR A 324 3.90 -11.26 -0.43
CA THR A 324 4.11 -12.21 0.67
C THR A 324 3.66 -11.56 1.98
N ARG A 325 2.57 -12.07 2.57
CA ARG A 325 2.06 -11.62 3.87
C ARG A 325 2.58 -12.55 4.95
N ILE A 326 3.42 -12.02 5.83
CA ILE A 326 3.94 -12.73 7.00
C ILE A 326 3.02 -12.43 8.19
N LEU A 327 2.44 -13.47 8.78
CA LEU A 327 1.62 -13.38 9.97
C LEU A 327 2.40 -13.91 11.17
N ILE A 328 2.35 -13.18 12.28
CA ILE A 328 2.80 -13.66 13.59
C ILE A 328 1.59 -13.70 14.51
N ASP A 329 1.26 -14.87 15.06
CA ASP A 329 0.05 -15.07 15.87
C ASP A 329 -1.23 -14.62 15.13
N GLY A 330 -1.27 -14.81 13.80
CA GLY A 330 -2.36 -14.37 12.93
C GLY A 330 -2.44 -12.86 12.70
N VAL A 331 -1.41 -12.09 13.08
CA VAL A 331 -1.31 -10.63 12.88
C VAL A 331 -0.35 -10.31 11.71
N PRO A 332 -0.78 -9.56 10.68
CA PRO A 332 0.07 -9.24 9.54
C PRO A 332 1.13 -8.21 9.88
N LEU A 333 2.38 -8.64 9.72
CA LEU A 333 3.55 -7.92 10.20
C LEU A 333 3.78 -6.58 9.49
N VAL A 334 3.70 -6.57 8.16
CA VAL A 334 3.99 -5.37 7.34
C VAL A 334 3.01 -4.22 7.62
N PRO A 335 1.68 -4.40 7.56
CA PRO A 335 0.74 -3.32 7.93
C PRO A 335 0.82 -2.93 9.41
N ALA A 336 1.21 -3.86 10.31
CA ALA A 336 1.32 -3.56 11.74
C ALA A 336 2.55 -2.68 12.06
N LEU A 337 3.70 -2.99 11.44
CA LEU A 337 4.97 -2.37 11.78
C LEU A 337 5.41 -1.27 10.82
N PHE A 338 5.00 -1.26 9.56
CA PHE A 338 5.49 -0.29 8.57
C PHE A 338 4.36 0.47 7.90
N GLY A 339 3.43 -0.25 7.27
CA GLY A 339 2.24 0.31 6.64
C GLY A 339 2.56 1.40 5.61
N LYS A 340 3.58 1.22 4.75
CA LYS A 340 3.86 2.17 3.64
C LYS A 340 4.22 1.45 2.33
N GLY A 341 3.78 0.22 2.16
CA GLY A 341 4.13 -0.63 1.04
C GLY A 341 3.60 -2.04 1.28
N ARG A 342 3.67 -2.85 0.22
CA ARG A 342 3.32 -4.27 0.26
C ARG A 342 4.52 -5.11 0.70
N GLY A 343 4.26 -6.27 1.27
CA GLY A 343 5.32 -7.25 1.51
C GLY A 343 6.00 -7.62 0.19
N HIS A 344 7.32 -7.81 0.22
CA HIS A 344 8.07 -8.18 -0.98
C HIS A 344 7.50 -9.45 -1.61
N PRO A 345 7.60 -9.58 -2.95
CA PRO A 345 6.99 -10.69 -3.67
C PRO A 345 7.65 -12.03 -3.28
N PRO A 346 6.96 -13.17 -3.46
CA PRO A 346 7.46 -14.48 -3.05
C PRO A 346 8.79 -14.84 -3.74
N GLU A 347 9.01 -14.36 -4.96
CA GLU A 347 10.27 -14.57 -5.69
C GLU A 347 11.47 -13.93 -4.97
N TYR A 348 11.24 -12.83 -4.25
CA TYR A 348 12.26 -12.17 -3.44
C TYR A 348 12.40 -12.84 -2.07
N LEU A 349 11.32 -13.03 -1.31
CA LEU A 349 11.42 -13.50 0.08
C LEU A 349 11.61 -15.03 0.20
N ILE A 350 10.88 -15.80 -0.60
CA ILE A 350 10.79 -17.26 -0.51
C ILE A 350 11.79 -17.90 -1.47
N ASP A 351 11.64 -17.67 -2.79
CA ASP A 351 12.42 -18.41 -3.80
C ASP A 351 13.93 -18.10 -3.75
N SER A 352 14.31 -16.92 -3.24
CA SER A 352 15.72 -16.57 -3.06
C SER A 352 16.31 -17.07 -1.73
N GLY A 353 15.50 -17.72 -0.88
CA GLY A 353 15.90 -18.27 0.40
C GLY A 353 16.16 -17.23 1.49
N ARG A 354 15.66 -16.00 1.34
CA ARG A 354 15.89 -14.90 2.32
C ARG A 354 15.26 -15.17 3.67
N LEU A 355 14.12 -15.84 3.69
CA LEU A 355 13.47 -16.25 4.94
C LEU A 355 14.10 -17.50 5.56
N ARG A 356 15.08 -18.17 4.93
CA ARG A 356 15.70 -19.36 5.51
C ARG A 356 16.65 -18.98 6.64
N ALA A 357 16.39 -19.49 7.83
CA ALA A 357 17.23 -19.25 9.00
C ALA A 357 18.54 -20.06 8.92
N ALA A 358 19.66 -19.39 9.18
CA ALA A 358 20.98 -20.01 9.29
C ALA A 358 21.68 -19.52 10.58
N PRO A 359 22.72 -20.22 11.07
CA PRO A 359 23.45 -19.79 12.26
C PRO A 359 24.07 -18.38 12.11
N GLU A 360 24.49 -18.03 10.90
CA GLU A 360 24.94 -16.68 10.57
C GLU A 360 23.72 -15.74 10.45
N PRO A 361 23.63 -14.68 11.26
CA PRO A 361 22.53 -13.73 11.19
C PRO A 361 22.51 -12.99 9.85
N ARG A 362 21.31 -12.82 9.28
CA ARG A 362 21.11 -12.12 8.00
C ARG A 362 20.04 -11.07 8.11
N GLU A 363 20.35 -9.84 7.66
CA GLU A 363 19.35 -8.79 7.52
C GLU A 363 18.50 -9.05 6.26
N VAL A 364 17.18 -8.96 6.40
CA VAL A 364 16.21 -9.21 5.34
C VAL A 364 15.26 -8.02 5.24
N GLN A 365 15.17 -7.43 4.05
CA GLN A 365 14.15 -6.43 3.74
C GLN A 365 12.82 -7.15 3.53
N LEU A 366 11.83 -6.90 4.38
CA LEU A 366 10.49 -7.52 4.27
C LEU A 366 9.56 -6.73 3.35
N CYS A 367 9.74 -5.41 3.29
CA CYS A 367 8.91 -4.49 2.55
C CYS A 367 9.71 -3.22 2.25
N GLU A 368 9.51 -2.66 1.07
CA GLU A 368 9.95 -1.31 0.72
C GLU A 368 8.72 -0.44 0.46
N ALA A 369 8.83 0.85 0.78
CA ALA A 369 7.77 1.76 0.40
C ALA A 369 7.69 1.93 -1.12
N TYR A 370 6.48 2.11 -1.66
CA TYR A 370 6.29 2.29 -3.11
C TYR A 370 7.05 3.49 -3.68
N CYS A 371 7.21 4.54 -2.86
CA CYS A 371 7.99 5.73 -3.19
C CYS A 371 9.51 5.52 -3.25
N THR A 372 10.02 4.32 -2.88
CA THR A 372 11.42 3.94 -2.56
C THR A 372 11.83 4.08 -1.08
N GLU A 373 12.82 3.27 -0.68
CA GLU A 373 13.46 3.31 0.64
C GLU A 373 14.01 4.70 0.97
N GLY A 374 14.63 5.37 -0.01
CA GLY A 374 15.22 6.70 0.19
C GLY A 374 14.20 7.78 0.55
N CYS A 375 12.92 7.59 0.20
CA CYS A 375 11.85 8.54 0.47
C CYS A 375 11.06 8.19 1.74
N CYS A 376 10.45 7.00 1.80
CA CYS A 376 9.55 6.64 2.91
C CYS A 376 10.05 5.46 3.76
N GLY A 377 11.24 4.93 3.45
CA GLY A 377 11.90 3.83 4.17
C GLY A 377 11.53 2.44 3.68
N ALA A 378 12.01 1.45 4.41
CA ALA A 378 11.73 0.03 4.21
C ALA A 378 11.77 -0.66 5.59
N LEU A 379 11.08 -1.80 5.71
CA LEU A 379 11.07 -2.62 6.91
C LEU A 379 12.09 -3.75 6.80
N TYR A 380 12.97 -3.85 7.77
CA TYR A 380 13.98 -4.91 7.88
C TYR A 380 13.87 -5.67 9.19
N VAL A 381 14.32 -6.92 9.14
CA VAL A 381 14.50 -7.81 10.28
C VAL A 381 15.81 -8.57 10.13
N THR A 382 16.46 -8.91 11.23
CA THR A 382 17.57 -9.86 11.25
C THR A 382 17.05 -11.24 11.64
N ILE A 383 17.36 -12.25 10.80
CA ILE A 383 16.95 -13.64 10.99
C ILE A 383 18.18 -14.47 11.33
N ARG A 384 18.11 -15.27 12.39
CA ARG A 384 19.15 -16.24 12.75
C ARG A 384 18.55 -17.54 13.32
N ARG A 385 19.26 -18.64 13.08
CA ARG A 385 19.05 -19.92 13.76
C ARG A 385 19.78 -19.90 15.10
N ASP A 386 19.08 -20.19 16.18
CA ASP A 386 19.61 -20.32 17.54
C ASP A 386 19.21 -21.69 18.10
N GLY A 387 20.01 -22.72 17.78
CA GLY A 387 19.68 -24.09 18.15
C GLY A 387 18.36 -24.58 17.54
N ASP A 388 17.40 -24.88 18.42
CA ASP A 388 16.04 -25.30 18.11
C ASP A 388 15.07 -24.12 17.91
N GLU A 389 15.54 -22.88 18.01
CA GLU A 389 14.75 -21.68 17.73
C GLU A 389 15.21 -20.95 16.45
N VAL A 390 14.27 -20.26 15.82
CA VAL A 390 14.53 -19.19 14.85
C VAL A 390 14.20 -17.86 15.52
N VAL A 391 15.16 -16.95 15.52
CA VAL A 391 15.05 -15.64 16.17
C VAL A 391 14.95 -14.56 15.11
N TRP A 392 13.92 -13.71 15.24
CA TRP A 392 13.73 -12.49 14.45
C TRP A 392 13.92 -11.27 15.36
N ASP A 393 14.98 -10.51 15.15
CA ASP A 393 15.31 -9.31 15.92
C ASP A 393 15.92 -8.21 15.01
N GLY A 394 16.62 -7.21 15.58
CA GLY A 394 17.33 -6.21 14.78
C GLY A 394 16.44 -5.35 13.88
N TRP A 395 15.19 -5.11 14.29
CA TRP A 395 14.19 -4.40 13.49
C TRP A 395 14.63 -2.99 13.09
N ARG A 396 14.45 -2.66 11.81
CA ARG A 396 14.74 -1.32 11.27
C ARG A 396 13.59 -0.84 10.39
N GLY A 397 13.26 0.45 10.49
CA GLY A 397 12.21 1.09 9.69
C GLY A 397 10.79 0.94 10.22
N ALA A 398 10.58 0.24 11.34
CA ALA A 398 9.28 0.16 12.00
C ALA A 398 8.75 1.57 12.39
N VAL A 399 7.44 1.77 12.23
CA VAL A 399 6.70 2.95 12.67
C VAL A 399 6.36 2.76 14.15
N GLY A 400 6.97 3.59 14.99
CA GLY A 400 6.85 3.48 16.45
C GLY A 400 8.02 2.70 17.05
N PRO A 401 7.91 2.27 18.32
CA PRO A 401 8.95 1.48 18.94
C PRO A 401 9.10 0.13 18.22
N PRO A 402 10.33 -0.34 17.95
CA PRO A 402 10.54 -1.64 17.33
C PRO A 402 9.96 -2.74 18.24
N PRO A 403 9.40 -3.81 17.67
CA PRO A 403 8.89 -4.92 18.46
C PRO A 403 10.03 -5.67 19.16
N PRO A 404 9.72 -6.42 20.23
CA PRO A 404 10.70 -7.30 20.86
C PRO A 404 11.15 -8.41 19.90
N PRO A 405 12.25 -9.11 20.21
CA PRO A 405 12.65 -10.31 19.48
C PRO A 405 11.54 -11.37 19.47
N TYR A 406 11.19 -11.86 18.29
CA TYR A 406 10.32 -13.03 18.15
C TYR A 406 11.17 -14.30 18.11
N ARG A 407 10.64 -15.36 18.73
CA ARG A 407 11.27 -16.68 18.79
C ARG A 407 10.26 -17.70 18.30
N PHE A 408 10.68 -18.54 17.36
CA PHE A 408 9.85 -19.58 16.78
C PHE A 408 10.54 -20.92 16.97
N ASP A 409 9.76 -21.98 17.18
CA ASP A 409 10.28 -23.34 17.05
C ASP A 409 10.82 -23.52 15.63
N ALA A 410 12.08 -23.96 15.51
CA ALA A 410 12.76 -24.03 14.23
C ALA A 410 12.18 -25.11 13.31
N ALA A 411 11.68 -26.22 13.86
CA ALA A 411 11.08 -27.27 13.05
C ALA A 411 9.75 -26.81 12.45
N ALA A 412 8.91 -26.11 13.22
CA ALA A 412 7.68 -25.50 12.75
C ALA A 412 7.92 -24.40 11.72
N TYR A 413 8.93 -23.55 11.95
CA TYR A 413 9.34 -22.51 11.00
C TYR A 413 9.80 -23.11 9.66
N ASP A 414 10.69 -24.11 9.71
CA ASP A 414 11.21 -24.78 8.51
C ASP A 414 10.10 -25.52 7.77
N ALA A 415 9.16 -26.14 8.48
CA ALA A 415 8.02 -26.83 7.89
C ALA A 415 7.08 -25.87 7.15
N GLU A 416 6.79 -24.71 7.74
CA GLU A 416 5.97 -23.67 7.12
C GLU A 416 6.68 -23.05 5.90
N LEU A 417 7.97 -22.75 6.01
CA LEU A 417 8.74 -22.23 4.88
C LEU A 417 8.79 -23.27 3.74
N ALA A 418 9.01 -24.54 4.06
CA ALA A 418 9.01 -25.61 3.07
C ALA A 418 7.63 -25.86 2.44
N ARG A 419 6.53 -25.62 3.17
CA ARG A 419 5.17 -25.59 2.60
C ARG A 419 5.06 -24.45 1.59
N ALA A 420 5.46 -23.24 1.99
CA ALA A 420 5.38 -22.05 1.14
C ALA A 420 6.27 -22.14 -0.11
N GLU A 421 7.47 -22.74 0.00
CA GLU A 421 8.38 -23.00 -1.14
C GLU A 421 7.77 -23.97 -2.17
N ARG A 422 6.95 -24.94 -1.73
CA ARG A 422 6.27 -25.90 -2.62
C ARG A 422 4.95 -25.36 -3.17
N ASP A 423 4.41 -24.33 -2.55
CA ASP A 423 3.16 -23.71 -2.96
C ASP A 423 3.39 -22.79 -4.16
N HIS A 424 2.82 -23.21 -5.29
CA HIS A 424 2.84 -22.46 -6.54
C HIS A 424 1.43 -22.19 -7.07
N SER A 425 0.38 -22.42 -6.26
CA SER A 425 -1.00 -22.24 -6.70
C SER A 425 -1.33 -20.78 -7.02
N TRP A 426 -0.57 -19.85 -6.46
CA TRP A 426 -0.66 -18.42 -6.71
C TRP A 426 -0.11 -17.99 -8.08
N CYS A 427 0.57 -18.87 -8.83
CA CYS A 427 1.03 -18.55 -10.17
C CYS A 427 -0.02 -18.87 -11.24
N TRP A 428 -0.11 -17.99 -12.22
CA TRP A 428 -0.70 -18.24 -13.52
C TRP A 428 0.41 -18.49 -14.55
N PRO A 429 0.12 -18.92 -15.79
CA PRO A 429 1.13 -19.40 -16.73
C PRO A 429 2.31 -18.44 -16.94
N ALA A 430 2.04 -17.16 -17.19
CA ALA A 430 3.08 -16.15 -17.37
C ALA A 430 3.97 -15.98 -16.14
N ARG A 431 3.38 -15.92 -14.94
CA ARG A 431 4.16 -15.79 -13.71
C ARG A 431 4.97 -17.05 -13.38
N SER A 432 4.45 -18.23 -13.72
CA SER A 432 5.21 -19.49 -13.65
C SER A 432 6.44 -19.45 -14.57
N THR A 433 6.30 -18.97 -15.81
CA THR A 433 7.41 -18.78 -16.74
C THR A 433 8.43 -17.81 -16.17
N ALA A 434 7.99 -16.65 -15.67
CA ALA A 434 8.84 -15.64 -15.05
C ALA A 434 9.67 -16.24 -13.89
N ARG A 435 9.02 -16.98 -12.98
CA ARG A 435 9.67 -17.62 -11.83
C ARG A 435 10.72 -18.65 -12.26
N LEU A 436 10.40 -19.49 -13.25
CA LEU A 436 11.32 -20.51 -13.76
C LEU A 436 12.52 -19.90 -14.49
N VAL A 437 12.32 -18.80 -15.25
CA VAL A 437 13.43 -18.03 -15.83
C VAL A 437 14.30 -17.43 -14.73
N ALA A 438 13.70 -16.80 -13.71
CA ALA A 438 14.44 -16.22 -12.59
C ALA A 438 15.29 -17.26 -11.84
N ALA A 439 14.73 -18.44 -11.57
CA ALA A 439 15.45 -19.57 -10.98
C ALA A 439 16.61 -20.03 -11.88
N GLY A 440 16.35 -20.25 -13.17
CA GLY A 440 17.36 -20.69 -14.12
C GLY A 440 18.53 -19.70 -14.28
N LEU A 441 18.28 -18.40 -14.17
CA LEU A 441 19.32 -17.36 -14.21
C LEU A 441 20.10 -17.24 -12.91
N ARG A 442 19.47 -17.54 -11.76
CA ARG A 442 20.14 -17.61 -10.47
C ARG A 442 21.10 -18.80 -10.40
N ASP A 443 20.69 -19.93 -10.94
CA ASP A 443 21.49 -21.16 -10.96
C ASP A 443 22.62 -21.11 -12.00
N ARG A 444 22.45 -20.30 -13.06
CA ARG A 444 23.40 -20.14 -14.17
C ARG A 444 23.67 -18.67 -14.48
N PRO A 445 24.42 -17.95 -13.60
CA PRO A 445 24.67 -16.53 -13.76
C PRO A 445 25.48 -16.18 -15.02
N ASP A 446 26.26 -17.14 -15.52
CA ASP A 446 27.08 -17.04 -16.74
C ASP A 446 26.25 -16.77 -18.01
N LEU A 447 24.97 -17.16 -18.03
CA LEU A 447 24.04 -16.90 -19.13
C LEU A 447 23.87 -15.41 -19.44
N THR A 448 24.09 -14.53 -18.45
CA THR A 448 23.94 -13.08 -18.63
C THR A 448 25.27 -12.35 -18.47
N SER A 449 26.13 -12.78 -17.54
CA SER A 449 27.41 -12.11 -17.30
C SER A 449 28.34 -12.15 -18.51
N ARG A 450 28.25 -13.19 -19.36
CA ARG A 450 29.01 -13.28 -20.61
C ARG A 450 28.69 -12.17 -21.62
N TRP A 451 27.54 -11.53 -21.47
CA TRP A 451 27.07 -10.43 -22.31
C TRP A 451 27.23 -9.05 -21.62
N GLU A 452 27.91 -9.00 -20.46
CA GLU A 452 28.01 -7.84 -19.56
C GLU A 452 26.64 -7.33 -19.09
N VAL A 453 25.68 -8.25 -19.00
CA VAL A 453 24.31 -7.98 -18.57
C VAL A 453 24.07 -8.64 -17.22
N ALA A 454 23.37 -7.92 -16.33
CA ALA A 454 22.81 -8.45 -15.10
C ALA A 454 21.29 -8.44 -15.17
N VAL A 455 20.64 -9.37 -14.50
CA VAL A 455 19.17 -9.36 -14.35
C VAL A 455 18.79 -8.28 -13.32
N SER A 456 17.90 -7.38 -13.71
CA SER A 456 17.30 -6.39 -12.79
C SER A 456 16.12 -7.03 -12.06
N TRP A 457 15.14 -7.54 -12.81
CA TRP A 457 14.01 -8.30 -12.29
C TRP A 457 13.39 -9.19 -13.38
N VAL A 458 12.65 -10.20 -12.97
CA VAL A 458 11.84 -11.06 -13.84
C VAL A 458 10.46 -11.20 -13.21
N ALA A 459 9.42 -10.78 -13.92
CA ALA A 459 8.06 -10.74 -13.41
C ALA A 459 7.06 -10.74 -14.58
N THR A 460 5.81 -10.36 -14.32
CA THR A 460 4.80 -10.13 -15.34
C THR A 460 4.61 -8.63 -15.60
N ASP A 461 4.18 -8.25 -16.80
CA ASP A 461 3.89 -6.85 -17.13
C ASP A 461 2.78 -6.31 -16.22
N TRP A 462 2.88 -5.04 -15.83
CA TRP A 462 1.94 -4.41 -14.91
C TRP A 462 0.65 -3.96 -15.60
N ARG A 463 0.65 -3.81 -16.93
CA ARG A 463 -0.55 -3.53 -17.74
C ARG A 463 -1.20 -4.79 -18.27
N ASP A 464 -0.39 -5.83 -18.45
CA ASP A 464 -0.86 -7.13 -18.91
C ASP A 464 -0.21 -8.24 -18.07
N PRO A 465 -0.87 -8.68 -16.99
CA PRO A 465 -0.36 -9.72 -16.11
C PRO A 465 -0.03 -11.02 -16.85
N ASP A 466 -0.63 -11.30 -18.01
CA ASP A 466 -0.36 -12.50 -18.80
C ASP A 466 0.92 -12.42 -19.66
N THR A 467 1.62 -11.28 -19.66
CA THR A 467 2.90 -11.14 -20.35
C THR A 467 4.06 -11.34 -19.39
N THR A 468 4.97 -12.28 -19.69
CA THR A 468 6.23 -12.44 -18.95
C THR A 468 7.26 -11.40 -19.40
N VAL A 469 7.92 -10.76 -18.45
CA VAL A 469 8.90 -9.70 -18.71
C VAL A 469 10.19 -9.94 -17.92
N VAL A 470 11.32 -9.84 -18.63
CA VAL A 470 12.67 -9.86 -18.08
C VAL A 470 13.28 -8.47 -18.29
N GLN A 471 13.61 -7.77 -17.19
CA GLN A 471 14.40 -6.54 -17.27
C GLN A 471 15.87 -6.83 -17.03
N LEU A 472 16.69 -6.37 -17.96
CA LEU A 472 18.12 -6.59 -18.03
C LEU A 472 18.84 -5.26 -17.88
N ARG A 473 19.91 -5.24 -17.10
CA ARG A 473 20.78 -4.08 -16.88
C ARG A 473 22.14 -4.36 -17.49
N PHE A 474 22.51 -3.60 -18.50
CA PHE A 474 23.83 -3.62 -19.11
C PHE A 474 24.72 -2.56 -18.45
N THR A 475 25.92 -2.95 -18.02
CA THR A 475 26.93 -2.02 -17.50
C THR A 475 28.26 -2.36 -18.19
N PRO A 476 28.71 -1.52 -19.14
CA PRO A 476 29.92 -1.81 -19.89
C PRO A 476 31.13 -1.94 -18.97
N SER A 477 31.94 -2.98 -19.16
CA SER A 477 33.21 -3.14 -18.43
C SER A 477 34.24 -2.07 -18.80
N ALA A 478 34.18 -1.57 -20.05
CA ALA A 478 34.98 -0.48 -20.57
C ALA A 478 34.07 0.55 -21.28
N PRO A 479 33.47 1.50 -20.54
CA PRO A 479 32.56 2.49 -21.11
C PRO A 479 33.32 3.49 -22.02
N PRO A 480 32.65 4.06 -23.05
CA PRO A 480 33.21 5.16 -23.83
C PRO A 480 33.72 6.31 -22.93
N PRO A 481 34.82 7.00 -23.30
CA PRO A 481 35.37 8.09 -22.50
C PRO A 481 34.33 9.16 -22.19
N GLY A 482 34.24 9.57 -20.92
CA GLY A 482 33.28 10.57 -20.46
C GLY A 482 31.88 10.04 -20.19
N THR A 483 31.62 8.75 -20.39
CA THR A 483 30.32 8.11 -20.07
C THR A 483 30.42 7.21 -18.84
N GLY A 484 29.27 6.87 -18.25
CA GLY A 484 29.17 5.95 -17.12
C GLY A 484 27.74 5.45 -16.92
N GLY A 485 27.52 4.69 -15.86
CA GLY A 485 26.18 4.20 -15.51
C GLY A 485 25.77 2.92 -16.24
N SER A 486 24.46 2.73 -16.38
CA SER A 486 23.87 1.49 -16.90
C SER A 486 22.76 1.79 -17.89
N LEU A 487 22.57 0.87 -18.84
CA LEU A 487 21.43 0.84 -19.76
C LEU A 487 20.48 -0.29 -19.38
N TYR A 488 19.20 -0.09 -19.61
CA TYR A 488 18.15 -1.06 -19.31
C TYR A 488 17.50 -1.57 -20.59
N PHE A 489 17.25 -2.87 -20.63
CA PHE A 489 16.59 -3.55 -21.74
C PHE A 489 15.45 -4.40 -21.21
N THR A 490 14.29 -4.29 -21.86
CA THR A 490 13.08 -5.00 -21.51
C THR A 490 12.79 -6.06 -22.56
N TRP A 491 12.80 -7.32 -22.14
CA TRP A 491 12.47 -8.47 -22.96
C TRP A 491 11.11 -9.02 -22.56
N ARG A 492 10.12 -8.90 -23.45
CA ARG A 492 8.80 -9.53 -23.32
C ARG A 492 8.84 -10.88 -24.00
N LEU A 493 8.49 -11.94 -23.27
CA LEU A 493 8.40 -13.29 -23.84
C LEU A 493 7.01 -13.46 -24.46
N PRO A 494 6.91 -14.01 -25.68
CA PRO A 494 5.61 -14.30 -26.28
C PRO A 494 4.85 -15.35 -25.46
N ASP A 495 3.54 -15.22 -25.38
CA ASP A 495 2.68 -16.35 -25.03
C ASP A 495 2.37 -17.13 -26.30
N ASP A 496 2.84 -18.36 -26.36
CA ASP A 496 2.64 -19.30 -27.47
C ASP A 496 1.79 -20.51 -27.02
N ASP A 497 1.05 -20.36 -25.92
CA ASP A 497 0.25 -21.38 -25.25
C ASP A 497 1.02 -22.62 -24.78
N SER A 498 2.35 -22.65 -24.94
CA SER A 498 3.17 -23.78 -24.50
C SER A 498 3.29 -23.82 -22.97
N PRO A 499 3.58 -24.99 -22.38
CA PRO A 499 3.75 -25.12 -20.94
C PRO A 499 4.80 -24.11 -20.41
N PRO A 500 4.59 -23.49 -19.22
CA PRO A 500 5.53 -22.52 -18.67
C PRO A 500 6.98 -23.00 -18.57
N GLY A 501 7.18 -24.30 -18.32
CA GLY A 501 8.51 -24.92 -18.30
C GLY A 501 9.22 -24.89 -19.65
N ASP A 502 8.49 -25.14 -20.74
CA ASP A 502 9.05 -25.13 -22.10
C ASP A 502 9.39 -23.70 -22.53
N ARG A 503 8.52 -22.73 -22.21
CA ARG A 503 8.78 -21.29 -22.43
C ARG A 503 10.03 -20.82 -21.68
N ALA A 504 10.13 -21.16 -20.39
CA ALA A 504 11.29 -20.80 -19.59
C ALA A 504 12.58 -21.44 -20.12
N ALA A 505 12.54 -22.72 -20.49
CA ALA A 505 13.67 -23.42 -21.08
C ALA A 505 14.09 -22.81 -22.43
N ALA A 506 13.14 -22.43 -23.28
CA ALA A 506 13.41 -21.74 -24.54
C ALA A 506 14.05 -20.36 -24.31
N ALA A 507 13.56 -19.60 -23.34
CA ALA A 507 14.14 -18.31 -22.97
C ALA A 507 15.60 -18.45 -22.47
N LEU A 508 15.85 -19.43 -21.59
CA LEU A 508 17.19 -19.68 -21.08
C LEU A 508 18.16 -20.14 -22.19
N ARG A 509 17.70 -21.02 -23.11
CA ARG A 509 18.47 -21.42 -24.30
C ARG A 509 18.81 -20.24 -25.21
N ARG A 510 17.88 -19.28 -25.38
CA ARG A 510 18.16 -18.09 -26.18
C ARG A 510 19.29 -17.25 -25.59
N LEU A 511 19.34 -17.10 -24.27
CA LEU A 511 20.45 -16.40 -23.60
C LEU A 511 21.79 -17.14 -23.70
N GLU A 512 21.78 -18.45 -23.95
CA GLU A 512 23.00 -19.23 -24.21
C GLU A 512 23.62 -18.90 -25.58
N THR A 513 22.79 -18.56 -26.58
CA THR A 513 23.22 -18.41 -27.98
C THR A 513 23.29 -16.97 -28.46
N ASP A 514 22.38 -16.11 -27.98
CA ASP A 514 22.14 -14.78 -28.52
C ASP A 514 22.42 -13.70 -27.48
N ASP A 515 23.01 -12.58 -27.91
CA ASP A 515 23.17 -11.39 -27.07
C ASP A 515 21.78 -10.80 -26.74
N PRO A 516 21.38 -10.68 -25.46
CA PRO A 516 20.10 -10.09 -25.09
C PRO A 516 19.89 -8.67 -25.62
N LYS A 517 20.96 -7.90 -25.83
CA LYS A 517 20.88 -6.54 -26.38
C LYS A 517 20.40 -6.51 -27.85
N ALA A 518 20.45 -7.64 -28.55
CA ALA A 518 20.00 -7.75 -29.94
C ALA A 518 18.49 -8.02 -30.09
N PHE A 519 17.82 -8.52 -29.04
CA PHE A 519 16.40 -8.86 -29.10
C PHE A 519 15.53 -8.24 -28.01
N ALA A 520 16.12 -7.77 -26.91
CA ALA A 520 15.41 -7.00 -25.90
C ALA A 520 15.27 -5.54 -26.35
N VAL A 521 14.18 -4.90 -25.96
CA VAL A 521 13.89 -3.50 -26.32
C VAL A 521 14.63 -2.58 -25.35
N PHE A 522 15.39 -1.63 -25.87
CA PHE A 522 16.02 -0.59 -25.04
C PHE A 522 14.96 0.25 -24.30
N ASP A 523 15.10 0.35 -22.98
CA ASP A 523 14.10 0.90 -22.04
C ASP A 523 14.64 2.14 -21.27
N GLY A 524 15.81 2.65 -21.68
CA GLY A 524 16.43 3.83 -21.09
C GLY A 524 17.66 3.51 -20.24
N GLY A 525 18.04 4.45 -19.38
CA GLY A 525 19.29 4.42 -18.62
C GLY A 525 20.06 5.73 -18.75
N ASP A 526 21.38 5.67 -18.59
CA ASP A 526 22.25 6.82 -18.75
C ASP A 526 22.21 7.35 -20.21
N THR A 527 21.89 8.63 -20.38
CA THR A 527 21.67 9.23 -21.69
C THR A 527 22.96 9.38 -22.49
N GLU A 528 24.05 9.81 -21.85
CA GLU A 528 25.34 10.00 -22.50
C GLU A 528 25.92 8.66 -22.97
N LEU A 529 25.79 7.62 -22.14
CA LEU A 529 26.15 6.25 -22.49
C LEU A 529 25.28 5.70 -23.62
N ALA A 530 23.96 5.93 -23.59
CA ALA A 530 23.05 5.48 -24.64
C ALA A 530 23.40 6.10 -25.99
N GLU A 531 23.63 7.41 -26.04
CA GLU A 531 24.02 8.13 -27.24
C GLU A 531 25.38 7.65 -27.79
N ALA A 532 26.37 7.48 -26.92
CA ALA A 532 27.70 7.01 -27.30
C ALA A 532 27.69 5.58 -27.88
N LEU A 533 26.75 4.74 -27.42
CA LEU A 533 26.56 3.36 -27.91
C LEU A 533 25.51 3.24 -29.02
N GLY A 534 24.92 4.35 -29.46
CA GLY A 534 23.95 4.39 -30.56
C GLY A 534 22.54 3.90 -30.21
N TYR A 535 22.21 3.77 -28.93
CA TYR A 535 20.84 3.47 -28.50
C TYR A 535 19.98 4.73 -28.50
N ARG A 536 18.76 4.62 -29.03
CA ARG A 536 17.75 5.67 -28.98
C ARG A 536 16.49 5.08 -28.40
N THR A 537 15.91 5.73 -27.38
CA THR A 537 14.56 5.40 -26.93
C THR A 537 13.60 5.60 -28.09
N ALA A 538 12.79 4.58 -28.40
CA ALA A 538 11.66 4.78 -29.30
C ALA A 538 10.77 5.91 -28.75
N PRO A 539 10.25 6.82 -29.59
CA PRO A 539 9.28 7.79 -29.11
C PRO A 539 8.11 7.02 -28.45
N PRO A 540 7.56 7.52 -27.33
CA PRO A 540 6.46 6.85 -26.67
C PRO A 540 5.32 6.65 -27.67
N ALA A 541 4.75 5.45 -27.72
CA ALA A 541 3.56 5.20 -28.51
C ALA A 541 2.48 6.26 -28.18
N PRO A 542 1.76 6.80 -29.17
CA PRO A 542 0.71 7.77 -28.90
C PRO A 542 -0.28 7.17 -27.91
N ARG A 543 -0.57 7.92 -26.84
CA ARG A 543 -1.61 7.56 -25.88
C ARG A 543 -2.95 7.65 -26.61
N THR A 544 -3.53 6.51 -26.96
CA THR A 544 -4.94 6.40 -27.37
C THR A 544 -5.84 6.50 -26.15
#